data_AF-A0A0C2Z116-F1
#
_entry.id   AF-A0A0C2Z116-F1
#
_cell.length_a   1.000
_cell.length_b   1.000
_cell.length_c   1.000
_cell.angle_alpha   90.00
_cell.angle_beta   90.00
_cell.angle_gamma   90.00
#
_symmetry.space_group_name_H-M   'P 1'
#
loop_
_entity.id
_entity.type
_entity.pdbx_description
1 polymer ?
#
loop_
_entity_poly.entity_id
_entity_poly.type
_entity_poly.pdbx_seq_one_letter_code
_entity_poly.pdbx_strand_id
1 'polypeptide(L)'
;MTPEHTSPELKAPSVAVDSTNNSVAPAAQPSEPTATQRPTEPKRQNSLKKKTTMERPLADIISEQFPSFDAESLIVRPFEDEAARDAKFEKDLSNMLLDVIIETHAWASARPKHEAAVESQKLEEQISHIIATEREQGMSSPAPSSSSSFFVSDSSRLGEFVRRMKTALAALTGGSPF
;
A
#
# COMPACT_ATOMS: atom_id res chain seq x y z
N MET A 1 48.52 -38.48 5.66
CA MET A 1 49.06 -37.15 5.29
C MET A 1 47.94 -36.38 4.62
N THR A 2 47.27 -35.53 5.39
CA THR A 2 46.12 -34.71 4.98
C THR A 2 46.50 -33.25 5.16
N PRO A 3 46.29 -32.36 4.18
CA PRO A 3 46.50 -30.93 4.40
C PRO A 3 45.22 -30.31 4.98
N GLU A 4 45.37 -29.67 6.13
CA GLU A 4 44.36 -28.78 6.72
C GLU A 4 44.30 -27.48 5.90
N HIS A 5 43.11 -27.12 5.46
CA HIS A 5 42.84 -25.86 4.78
C HIS A 5 42.17 -24.91 5.77
N THR A 6 42.96 -23.97 6.31
CA THR A 6 42.52 -22.89 7.18
C THR A 6 41.73 -21.86 6.37
N SER A 7 40.46 -21.64 6.74
CA SER A 7 39.61 -20.57 6.24
C SER A 7 39.91 -19.25 6.95
N PRO A 8 40.02 -18.10 6.25
CA PRO A 8 40.07 -16.79 6.89
C PRO A 8 38.66 -16.30 7.26
N GLU A 9 38.51 -16.00 8.56
CA GLU A 9 37.35 -15.39 9.19
C GLU A 9 37.21 -13.92 8.72
N LEU A 10 36.17 -13.65 7.93
CA LEU A 10 35.79 -12.29 7.54
C LEU A 10 35.03 -11.63 8.70
N LYS A 11 35.78 -10.87 9.50
CA LYS A 11 35.25 -10.00 10.56
C LYS A 11 34.60 -8.77 9.93
N ALA A 12 33.27 -8.73 9.93
CA ALA A 12 32.51 -7.57 9.49
C ALA A 12 32.74 -6.37 10.44
N PRO A 13 32.92 -5.14 9.93
CA PRO A 13 32.92 -3.94 10.75
C PRO A 13 31.48 -3.63 11.20
N SER A 14 31.26 -3.73 12.51
CA SER A 14 30.08 -3.21 13.19
C SER A 14 30.15 -1.68 13.19
N VAL A 15 29.42 -1.04 12.28
CA VAL A 15 29.22 0.41 12.31
C VAL A 15 27.95 0.68 13.11
N ALA A 16 28.15 1.02 14.38
CA ALA A 16 27.12 1.63 15.20
C ALA A 16 26.82 3.02 14.63
N VAL A 17 25.63 3.17 14.04
CA VAL A 17 25.07 4.48 13.72
C VAL A 17 24.16 4.87 14.87
N ASP A 18 24.72 5.61 15.82
CA ASP A 18 23.94 6.39 16.77
C ASP A 18 23.53 7.69 16.07
N SER A 19 22.24 7.84 15.82
CA SER A 19 21.63 9.07 15.33
C SER A 19 20.23 9.16 15.94
N THR A 20 20.25 9.43 17.24
CA THR A 20 19.13 9.98 17.99
C THR A 20 19.02 11.47 17.66
N ASN A 21 18.07 11.86 16.79
CA ASN A 21 17.51 13.21 16.86
C ASN A 21 16.09 13.29 16.27
N ASN A 22 15.14 13.43 17.21
CA ASN A 22 13.89 14.18 17.17
C ASN A 22 13.15 14.36 15.83
N SER A 23 11.88 13.93 15.80
CA SER A 23 10.78 14.90 15.87
C SER A 23 9.45 14.22 16.17
N VAL A 24 8.76 14.76 17.16
CA VAL A 24 7.43 14.40 17.62
C VAL A 24 6.43 14.62 16.48
N ALA A 25 5.80 13.54 16.01
CA ALA A 25 4.56 13.60 15.25
C ALA A 25 3.39 13.31 16.20
N PRO A 26 2.27 14.04 16.08
CA PRO A 26 1.16 13.95 17.02
C PRO A 26 0.45 12.59 16.89
N ALA A 27 -0.04 12.11 18.03
CA ALA A 27 -0.86 10.92 18.15
C ALA A 27 -2.01 10.92 17.14
N ALA A 28 -1.91 10.07 16.11
CA ALA A 28 -3.08 9.57 15.43
C ALA A 28 -3.74 8.56 16.39
N GLN A 29 -4.71 9.06 17.15
CA GLN A 29 -5.63 8.22 17.90
C GLN A 29 -6.19 7.16 16.94
N PRO A 30 -6.14 5.86 17.28
CA PRO A 30 -7.00 4.89 16.62
C PRO A 30 -8.43 5.29 16.95
N SER A 31 -9.11 5.92 15.99
CA SER A 31 -10.54 6.14 16.06
C SER A 31 -11.17 4.77 16.24
N GLU A 32 -11.76 4.56 17.41
CA GLU A 32 -12.58 3.40 17.74
C GLU A 32 -13.52 3.12 16.56
N PRO A 33 -13.67 1.86 16.10
CA PRO A 33 -14.78 1.53 15.22
C PRO A 33 -16.05 1.86 16.00
N THR A 34 -16.66 2.96 15.59
CA THR A 34 -17.95 3.43 16.08
C THR A 34 -18.88 2.23 16.06
N ALA A 35 -19.35 1.92 17.27
CA ALA A 35 -20.29 0.87 17.59
C ALA A 35 -21.14 0.48 16.38
N THR A 36 -21.05 -0.79 16.01
CA THR A 36 -22.10 -1.53 15.33
C THR A 36 -23.44 -1.02 15.84
N GLN A 37 -24.05 -0.10 15.09
CA GLN A 37 -25.43 0.30 15.28
C GLN A 37 -26.21 -0.92 14.84
N ARG A 38 -26.41 -1.81 15.82
CA ARG A 38 -27.41 -2.87 15.77
C ARG A 38 -28.67 -2.23 15.19
N PRO A 39 -29.23 -2.77 14.09
CA PRO A 39 -30.46 -2.26 13.51
C PRO A 39 -31.45 -2.06 14.63
N THR A 40 -31.88 -0.81 14.79
CA THR A 40 -32.95 -0.46 15.71
C THR A 40 -34.14 -1.27 15.24
N GLU A 41 -34.44 -2.35 15.95
CA GLU A 41 -35.71 -3.05 15.82
C GLU A 41 -36.79 -1.96 15.81
N PRO A 42 -37.67 -1.92 14.79
CA PRO A 42 -38.80 -1.04 14.86
C PRO A 42 -39.56 -1.45 16.12
N LYS A 43 -39.52 -0.55 17.11
CA LYS A 43 -40.30 -0.62 18.34
C LYS A 43 -41.75 -0.76 17.90
N ARG A 44 -42.20 -2.00 17.72
CA ARG A 44 -43.62 -2.33 17.58
C ARG A 44 -44.24 -1.90 18.89
N GLN A 45 -44.64 -0.63 18.95
CA GLN A 45 -45.64 -0.14 19.87
C GLN A 45 -46.95 -0.80 19.46
N ASN A 46 -47.03 -2.11 19.70
CA ASN A 46 -48.26 -2.76 20.06
C ASN A 46 -48.65 -2.17 21.40
N SER A 47 -49.22 -0.96 21.37
CA SER A 47 -50.02 -0.43 22.45
C SER A 47 -51.21 -1.37 22.58
N LEU A 48 -51.00 -2.48 23.30
CA LEU A 48 -52.06 -3.30 23.86
C LEU A 48 -52.84 -2.39 24.80
N LYS A 49 -53.81 -1.67 24.24
CA LYS A 49 -54.95 -1.18 25.00
C LYS A 49 -55.53 -2.44 25.65
N LYS A 50 -55.31 -2.58 26.97
CA LYS A 50 -56.01 -3.55 27.83
C LYS A 50 -57.51 -3.28 27.64
N LYS A 51 -58.13 -3.90 26.65
CA LYS A 51 -59.58 -3.97 26.53
C LYS A 51 -60.01 -4.90 27.65
N THR A 52 -60.82 -4.34 28.54
CA THR A 52 -61.56 -5.06 29.57
C THR A 52 -62.15 -6.35 28.98
N THR A 53 -61.81 -7.47 29.60
CA THR A 53 -62.21 -8.83 29.23
C THR A 53 -63.72 -9.02 29.41
N MET A 54 -64.50 -8.57 28.44
CA MET A 54 -65.72 -9.30 28.12
C MET A 54 -65.29 -10.41 27.17
N GLU A 55 -65.45 -11.67 27.59
CA GLU A 55 -65.16 -12.83 26.75
C GLU A 55 -65.90 -12.67 25.43
N ARG A 56 -65.16 -12.45 24.33
CA ARG A 56 -65.77 -12.50 23.01
C ARG A 56 -66.20 -13.94 22.76
N PRO A 57 -67.42 -14.17 22.24
CA PRO A 57 -67.83 -15.49 21.80
C PRO A 57 -66.76 -16.12 20.91
N LEU A 58 -66.42 -17.39 21.16
CA LEU A 58 -65.38 -18.09 20.40
C LEU A 58 -65.67 -18.08 18.89
N ALA A 59 -66.94 -18.09 18.51
CA ALA A 59 -67.39 -17.97 17.12
C ALA A 59 -66.89 -16.68 16.45
N ASP A 60 -66.92 -15.54 17.16
CA ASP A 60 -66.46 -14.24 16.63
C ASP A 60 -64.96 -14.25 16.38
N ILE A 61 -64.19 -14.88 17.29
CA ILE A 61 -62.72 -14.97 17.19
C ILE A 61 -62.31 -15.84 16.00
N ILE A 62 -63.00 -16.96 15.79
CA ILE A 62 -62.68 -17.89 14.68
C ILE A 62 -63.14 -17.30 13.34
N SER A 63 -64.19 -16.48 13.34
CA SER A 63 -64.66 -15.77 12.15
C SER A 63 -63.85 -14.52 11.78
N GLU A 64 -62.95 -14.07 12.67
CA GLU A 64 -62.09 -12.93 12.39
C GLU A 64 -61.05 -13.33 11.32
N GLN A 65 -61.16 -12.76 10.13
CA GLN A 65 -60.21 -12.98 9.06
C GLN A 65 -58.86 -12.38 9.45
N PHE A 66 -57.81 -13.19 9.40
CA PHE A 66 -56.45 -12.69 9.64
C PHE A 66 -56.11 -11.59 8.63
N PRO A 67 -55.45 -10.51 9.08
CA PRO A 67 -54.93 -9.51 8.15
C PRO A 67 -53.99 -10.18 7.16
N SER A 68 -54.06 -9.77 5.89
CA SER A 68 -53.18 -10.28 4.85
C SER A 68 -51.72 -10.00 5.23
N PHE A 69 -50.89 -11.04 5.19
CA PHE A 69 -49.46 -10.92 5.44
C PHE A 69 -48.76 -10.42 4.18
N ASP A 70 -48.18 -9.23 4.25
CA ASP A 70 -47.34 -8.70 3.18
C ASP A 70 -45.89 -9.17 3.37
N ALA A 71 -45.60 -10.35 2.82
CA ALA A 71 -44.26 -10.94 2.88
C ALA A 71 -43.21 -10.08 2.15
N GLU A 72 -43.63 -9.34 1.13
CA GLU A 72 -42.73 -8.64 0.24
C GLU A 72 -42.09 -7.44 0.93
N SER A 73 -42.91 -6.59 1.54
CA SER A 73 -42.40 -5.42 2.24
C SER A 73 -41.71 -5.77 3.57
N LEU A 74 -42.15 -6.84 4.24
CA LEU A 74 -41.68 -7.16 5.59
C LEU A 74 -40.45 -8.07 5.62
N ILE A 75 -40.26 -8.90 4.60
CA ILE A 75 -39.17 -9.89 4.58
C ILE A 75 -38.27 -9.61 3.38
N VAL A 76 -38.81 -9.71 2.17
CA VAL A 76 -37.98 -9.74 0.94
C VAL A 76 -37.20 -8.45 0.75
N ARG A 77 -37.87 -7.30 0.77
CA ARG A 77 -37.24 -5.99 0.55
C ARG A 77 -36.07 -5.70 1.50
N PRO A 78 -36.19 -5.88 2.83
CA PRO A 78 -35.05 -5.70 3.74
C PRO A 78 -33.81 -6.52 3.37
N PHE A 79 -33.98 -7.76 2.90
CA PHE A 79 -32.84 -8.59 2.48
C PHE A 79 -32.25 -8.12 1.15
N GLU A 80 -33.08 -7.70 0.20
CA GLU A 80 -32.59 -7.12 -1.06
C GLU A 80 -31.82 -5.80 -0.81
N ASP A 81 -32.34 -4.95 0.08
CA ASP A 81 -31.70 -3.70 0.48
C ASP A 81 -30.37 -3.94 1.21
N GLU A 82 -30.28 -4.96 2.07
CA GLU A 82 -29.02 -5.36 2.71
C GLU A 82 -28.03 -5.89 1.66
N ALA A 83 -28.45 -6.78 0.76
CA ALA A 83 -27.59 -7.32 -0.28
C ALA A 83 -27.05 -6.21 -1.21
N ALA A 84 -27.87 -5.22 -1.54
CA ALA A 84 -27.46 -4.05 -2.31
C ALA A 84 -26.45 -3.18 -1.55
N ARG A 85 -26.63 -2.99 -0.24
CA ARG A 85 -25.69 -2.27 0.62
C ARG A 85 -24.34 -2.99 0.72
N ASP A 86 -24.37 -4.31 0.90
CA ASP A 86 -23.16 -5.13 0.99
C ASP A 86 -22.36 -5.07 -0.31
N ALA A 87 -23.03 -5.22 -1.45
CA ALA A 87 -22.37 -5.11 -2.76
C ALA A 87 -21.74 -3.71 -2.98
N LYS A 88 -22.41 -2.64 -2.51
CA LYS A 88 -21.85 -1.29 -2.54
C LYS A 88 -20.64 -1.16 -1.62
N PHE A 89 -20.72 -1.68 -0.40
CA PHE A 89 -19.63 -1.64 0.57
C PHE A 89 -18.39 -2.38 0.06
N GLU A 90 -18.56 -3.58 -0.50
CA GLU A 90 -17.46 -4.37 -1.07
C GLU A 90 -16.74 -3.59 -2.18
N LYS A 91 -17.50 -2.93 -3.05
CA LYS A 91 -16.94 -2.08 -4.11
C LYS A 91 -16.18 -0.88 -3.53
N ASP A 92 -16.78 -0.17 -2.57
CA ASP A 92 -16.16 1.01 -1.96
C ASP A 92 -14.87 0.63 -1.21
N LEU A 93 -14.88 -0.50 -0.49
CA LEU A 93 -13.70 -1.04 0.21
C LEU A 93 -12.60 -1.45 -0.78
N SER A 94 -12.97 -2.12 -1.88
CA SER A 94 -12.02 -2.53 -2.91
C SER A 94 -11.34 -1.33 -3.55
N ASN A 95 -12.09 -0.26 -3.84
CA ASN A 95 -11.53 0.98 -4.38
C ASN A 95 -10.57 1.63 -3.38
N MET A 96 -10.97 1.76 -2.11
CA MET A 96 -10.12 2.34 -1.07
C MET A 96 -8.80 1.57 -0.90
N LEU A 97 -8.87 0.24 -0.91
CA LEU A 97 -7.68 -0.60 -0.80
C LEU A 97 -6.76 -0.42 -2.02
N LEU A 98 -7.34 -0.35 -3.22
CA LEU A 98 -6.59 -0.12 -4.44
C LEU A 98 -5.88 1.23 -4.43
N ASP A 99 -6.56 2.29 -4.00
CA ASP A 99 -5.98 3.64 -3.89
C ASP A 99 -4.78 3.64 -2.93
N VAL A 100 -4.92 3.04 -1.75
CA VAL A 100 -3.82 2.94 -0.77
C VAL A 100 -2.62 2.17 -1.32
N ILE A 101 -2.85 1.08 -2.06
CA ILE A 101 -1.78 0.29 -2.68
C ILE A 101 -1.05 1.13 -3.73
N ILE A 102 -1.79 1.85 -4.59
CA ILE A 102 -1.23 2.70 -5.64
C ILE A 102 -0.41 3.83 -5.02
N GLU A 103 -0.94 4.53 -4.03
CA GLU A 103 -0.25 5.62 -3.34
C GLU A 103 1.02 5.13 -2.64
N THR A 104 0.94 4.00 -1.94
CA THR A 104 2.09 3.39 -1.26
C THR A 104 3.17 3.00 -2.27
N HIS A 105 2.78 2.40 -3.39
CA HIS A 105 3.71 2.05 -4.47
C HIS A 105 4.35 3.29 -5.11
N ALA A 106 3.56 4.32 -5.39
CA ALA A 106 4.06 5.58 -5.95
C ALA A 106 5.08 6.23 -5.00
N TRP A 107 4.79 6.26 -3.70
CA TRP A 107 5.70 6.79 -2.69
C TRP A 107 6.97 5.96 -2.54
N ALA A 108 6.84 4.64 -2.42
CA ALA A 108 7.97 3.72 -2.29
C ALA A 108 8.89 3.71 -3.53
N SER A 109 8.34 3.95 -4.73
CA SER A 109 9.13 4.03 -5.96
C SER A 109 9.78 5.41 -6.17
N ALA A 110 9.13 6.50 -5.75
CA ALA A 110 9.68 7.85 -5.87
C ALA A 110 10.84 8.10 -4.89
N ARG A 111 10.76 7.55 -3.67
CA ARG A 111 11.68 7.86 -2.58
C ARG A 111 13.14 7.48 -2.84
N PRO A 112 13.49 6.25 -3.27
CA PRO A 112 14.88 5.89 -3.55
C PRO A 112 15.52 6.77 -4.63
N LYS A 113 14.74 7.16 -5.65
CA LYS A 113 15.22 8.04 -6.71
C LYS A 113 15.54 9.44 -6.17
N HIS A 114 14.68 9.98 -5.31
CA HIS A 114 14.92 11.27 -4.66
C HIS A 114 16.14 11.21 -3.74
N GLU A 115 16.24 10.19 -2.89
CA GLU A 115 17.36 10.02 -1.97
C GLU A 115 18.70 9.88 -2.72
N ALA A 116 18.75 9.07 -3.78
CA ALA A 116 19.93 8.94 -4.63
C ALA A 116 20.32 10.26 -5.32
N ALA A 117 19.33 11.03 -5.79
CA ALA A 117 19.60 12.34 -6.42
C ALA A 117 20.17 13.34 -5.43
N VAL A 118 19.62 13.41 -4.21
CA VAL A 118 20.11 14.27 -3.14
C VAL A 118 21.54 13.91 -2.73
N GLU A 119 21.83 12.61 -2.62
CA GLU A 119 23.18 12.15 -2.27
C GLU A 119 24.19 12.42 -3.40
N SER A 120 23.81 12.20 -4.66
CA SER A 120 24.64 12.55 -5.82
C SER A 120 24.97 14.04 -5.83
N GLN A 121 23.97 14.90 -5.65
CA GLN A 121 24.15 16.34 -5.60
C GLN A 121 25.09 16.75 -4.47
N LYS A 122 24.92 16.17 -3.28
CA LYS A 122 25.81 16.44 -2.14
C LYS A 122 27.26 16.07 -2.46
N LEU A 123 27.50 14.95 -3.12
CA LEU A 123 28.85 14.54 -3.53
C LEU A 123 29.43 15.49 -4.59
N GLU A 124 28.63 15.90 -5.57
CA GLU A 124 29.03 16.88 -6.59
C GLU A 124 29.43 18.23 -5.97
N GLU A 125 28.67 18.70 -4.98
CA GLU A 125 28.98 19.92 -4.24
C GLU A 125 30.29 19.79 -3.44
N GLN A 126 30.51 18.65 -2.79
CA GLN A 126 31.76 18.36 -2.06
C GLN A 126 32.96 18.31 -3.00
N ILE A 127 32.83 17.63 -4.15
CA ILE A 127 33.89 17.58 -5.18
C ILE A 127 34.19 19.00 -5.69
N SER A 128 33.15 19.77 -6.01
CA SER A 128 33.31 21.16 -6.46
C SER A 128 34.01 22.03 -5.43
N HIS A 129 33.68 21.84 -4.15
CA HIS A 129 34.32 22.53 -3.05
C HIS A 129 35.81 22.16 -2.92
N ILE A 130 36.16 20.88 -3.00
CA ILE A 130 37.55 20.41 -2.97
C ILE A 130 38.34 20.98 -4.15
N ILE A 131 37.80 20.95 -5.37
CA ILE A 131 38.45 21.53 -6.55
C ILE A 131 38.72 23.03 -6.36
N ALA A 132 37.76 23.76 -5.76
CA ALA A 132 37.92 25.18 -5.48
C ALA A 132 39.03 25.44 -4.45
N THR A 133 39.09 24.65 -3.37
CA THR A 133 40.14 24.80 -2.34
C THR A 133 41.52 24.38 -2.84
N GLU A 134 41.63 23.31 -3.64
CA GLU A 134 42.89 22.90 -4.27
C GLU A 134 43.41 23.94 -5.26
N ARG A 135 42.50 24.60 -6.00
CA ARG A 135 42.84 25.74 -6.87
C ARG A 135 43.37 26.92 -6.06
N GLU A 136 42.75 27.25 -4.94
CA GLU A 136 43.22 28.35 -4.07
C GLU A 136 44.61 28.06 -3.47
N GLN A 137 44.90 26.80 -3.13
CA GLN A 137 46.19 26.37 -2.59
C GLN A 137 47.30 26.27 -3.65
N GLY A 138 46.99 26.50 -4.94
CA GLY A 138 47.95 26.38 -6.04
C GLY A 138 48.38 24.93 -6.35
N MET A 139 47.65 23.94 -5.82
CA MET A 139 47.95 22.52 -6.00
C MET A 139 47.31 21.93 -7.26
N SER A 140 46.25 22.56 -7.80
CA SER A 140 45.69 22.16 -9.09
C SER A 140 46.42 22.83 -10.26
N SER A 141 47.39 22.11 -10.84
CA SER A 141 47.79 22.40 -12.22
C SER A 141 46.62 22.00 -13.14
N PRO A 142 46.27 22.79 -14.18
CA PRO A 142 45.23 22.43 -15.13
C PRO A 142 45.67 21.17 -15.89
N ALA A 143 45.27 20.00 -15.39
CA ALA A 143 45.54 18.74 -16.08
C ALA A 143 44.69 18.71 -17.37
N PRO A 144 45.30 18.40 -18.53
CA PRO A 144 44.54 18.25 -19.77
C PRO A 144 43.53 17.12 -19.57
N SER A 145 42.26 17.46 -19.80
CA SER A 145 41.10 16.59 -20.02
C SER A 145 41.44 15.13 -20.38
N SER A 146 41.77 14.30 -19.40
CA SER A 146 41.87 12.85 -19.58
C SER A 146 40.51 12.27 -19.24
N SER A 147 39.69 12.21 -20.28
CA SER A 147 38.46 11.44 -20.45
C SER A 147 38.11 10.51 -19.28
N SER A 148 37.15 10.94 -18.47
CA SER A 148 36.50 10.21 -17.39
C SER A 148 35.62 9.06 -17.91
N SER A 149 36.24 8.08 -18.59
CA SER A 149 35.55 6.94 -19.19
C SER A 149 35.37 5.74 -18.25
N PHE A 150 35.73 5.86 -16.96
CA PHE A 150 35.87 4.68 -16.09
C PHE A 150 34.60 4.21 -15.38
N PHE A 151 33.49 4.96 -15.38
CA PHE A 151 32.26 4.56 -14.67
C PHE A 151 31.02 4.30 -15.56
N VAL A 152 31.15 4.32 -16.89
CA VAL A 152 30.02 4.09 -17.84
C VAL A 152 29.98 2.66 -18.42
N SER A 153 30.82 1.75 -17.91
CA SER A 153 30.97 0.42 -18.50
C SER A 153 29.89 -0.59 -18.08
N ASP A 154 29.25 -0.41 -16.93
CA ASP A 154 28.33 -1.43 -16.40
C ASP A 154 26.91 -1.29 -16.93
N SER A 155 26.41 -0.07 -17.14
CA SER A 155 25.08 0.16 -17.73
C SER A 155 25.01 -0.27 -19.20
N SER A 156 26.09 -0.06 -19.95
CA SER A 156 26.23 -0.44 -21.35
C SER A 156 26.21 -1.97 -21.52
N ARG A 157 26.98 -2.67 -20.66
CA ARG A 157 27.04 -4.14 -20.66
C ARG A 157 25.72 -4.78 -20.24
N LEU A 158 25.05 -4.22 -19.23
CA LEU A 158 23.73 -4.71 -18.81
C LEU A 158 22.68 -4.48 -19.91
N GLY A 159 22.69 -3.30 -20.54
CA GLY A 159 21.81 -2.99 -21.66
C GLY A 159 22.01 -3.93 -22.86
N GLU A 160 23.24 -4.28 -23.18
CA GLU A 160 23.56 -5.25 -24.24
C GLU A 160 23.10 -6.67 -23.89
N PHE A 161 23.32 -7.11 -22.64
CA PHE A 161 22.87 -8.42 -22.16
C PHE A 161 21.35 -8.56 -22.22
N VAL A 162 20.61 -7.56 -21.71
CA VAL A 162 19.14 -7.56 -21.76
C VAL A 162 18.64 -7.59 -23.21
N ARG A 163 19.30 -6.86 -24.12
CA ARG A 163 18.97 -6.87 -25.55
C ARG A 163 19.18 -8.27 -26.16
N ARG A 164 20.33 -8.91 -25.90
CA ARG A 164 20.62 -10.28 -26.35
C ARG A 164 19.61 -11.30 -25.81
N MET A 165 19.25 -11.18 -24.54
CA MET A 165 18.26 -12.08 -23.92
C MET A 165 16.87 -11.91 -24.55
N LYS A 166 16.42 -10.67 -24.77
CA LYS A 166 15.15 -10.38 -25.46
C LYS A 166 15.14 -10.96 -26.87
N THR A 167 16.23 -10.79 -27.62
CA THR A 167 16.37 -11.38 -28.97
C THR A 167 16.32 -12.90 -28.94
N ALA A 168 17.02 -13.54 -27.99
CA ALA A 168 17.01 -15.00 -27.85
C ALA A 168 15.62 -15.53 -27.49
N LEU A 169 14.90 -14.86 -26.59
CA LEU A 169 13.53 -15.22 -26.22
C LEU A 169 12.55 -15.04 -27.39
N ALA A 170 12.69 -13.96 -28.16
CA ALA A 170 11.89 -13.72 -29.36
C ALA A 170 12.10 -14.82 -30.42
N ALA A 171 13.36 -15.22 -30.64
CA ALA A 171 13.71 -16.32 -31.55
C ALA A 171 13.13 -17.68 -31.10
N LEU A 172 13.09 -17.95 -29.79
CA LEU A 172 12.54 -19.20 -29.25
C LEU A 172 11.01 -19.26 -29.24
N THR A 173 10.35 -18.09 -29.15
CA THR A 173 8.87 -18.00 -29.08
C THR A 173 8.21 -17.72 -30.43
N GLY A 174 8.99 -17.63 -31.52
CA GLY A 174 8.49 -17.33 -32.86
C GLY A 174 7.94 -15.91 -33.02
N GLY A 175 8.18 -15.04 -32.04
CA GLY A 175 7.77 -13.64 -32.06
C GLY A 175 8.74 -12.81 -32.90
N SER A 176 8.35 -12.49 -34.13
CA SER A 176 9.06 -11.54 -34.99
C SER A 176 9.24 -10.19 -34.27
N PRO A 177 10.47 -9.67 -34.09
CA PRO A 177 10.68 -8.34 -33.54
C PRO A 177 10.36 -7.27 -34.60
N PHE A 178 9.45 -6.35 -34.28
CA PHE A 178 9.30 -5.04 -34.95
C PHE A 178 10.00 -3.97 -34.11
#